data_AF-A0A950G238-F1
#
_entry.id   AF-A0A950G238-F1
#
_cell.length_a   1.000
_cell.length_b   1.000
_cell.length_c   1.000
_cell.angle_alpha   90.00
_cell.angle_beta   90.00
_cell.angle_gamma   90.00
#
_symmetry.space_group_name_H-M   'P 1'
#
loop_
_entity.id
_entity.type
_entity.pdbx_description
1 polymer ?
#
loop_
_entity_poly.entity_id
_entity_poly.type
_entity_poly.pdbx_seq_one_letter_code
_entity_poly.pdbx_strand_id
1 'polypeptide(L)'
;MNTKLLSYYEAIEQASADMLAAARSGNWDEVVKLEGACVLLISQLKHAATREPLAPSDAQTKSRIMQRILLNDAEIRHLAEPWLEDLDHLMVGKSKTVH
;
A
#
# COMPACT_ATOMS: atom_id res chain seq x y z
N MET A 1 -1.68 -2.98 27.64
CA MET A 1 -2.97 -2.70 26.97
C MET A 1 -2.66 -2.08 25.62
N ASN A 2 -3.20 -2.63 24.53
CA ASN A 2 -3.01 -2.07 23.19
C ASN A 2 -3.73 -0.71 23.14
N THR A 3 -3.01 0.37 22.87
CA THR A 3 -3.60 1.72 22.81
C THR A 3 -4.48 1.82 21.58
N LYS A 4 -5.56 2.61 21.65
CA LYS A 4 -6.48 2.82 20.51
C LYS A 4 -5.75 3.28 19.24
N LEU A 5 -4.63 4.00 19.39
CA LEU A 5 -3.78 4.37 18.27
C LEU A 5 -3.02 3.20 17.65
N LEU A 6 -2.44 2.34 18.47
CA LEU A 6 -1.69 1.20 17.95
C LEU A 6 -2.60 0.23 17.19
N SER A 7 -3.86 0.06 17.62
CA SER A 7 -4.86 -0.69 16.84
C SER A 7 -5.16 -0.09 15.46
N TYR A 8 -5.07 1.24 15.29
CA TYR A 8 -5.22 1.85 13.96
C TYR A 8 -4.01 1.55 13.07
N TYR A 9 -2.79 1.57 13.61
CA TYR A 9 -1.61 1.18 12.85
C TYR A 9 -1.70 -0.28 12.40
N GLU A 10 -2.10 -1.19 13.28
CA GLU A 10 -2.30 -2.61 12.96
C GLU A 10 -3.38 -2.81 11.89
N ALA A 11 -4.48 -2.07 11.96
CA ALA A 11 -5.54 -2.12 10.94
C ALA A 11 -5.06 -1.63 9.57
N ILE A 12 -4.22 -0.58 9.52
CA ILE A 12 -3.63 -0.08 8.26
C ILE A 12 -2.63 -1.09 7.71
N GLU A 13 -1.83 -1.74 8.56
CA GLU A 13 -0.92 -2.83 8.16
C GLU A 13 -1.69 -3.97 7.48
N GLN A 14 -2.80 -4.40 8.08
CA GLN A 14 -3.64 -5.45 7.53
C GLN A 14 -4.24 -5.03 6.19
N ALA A 15 -4.81 -3.82 6.10
CA ALA A 15 -5.37 -3.32 4.85
C ALA A 15 -4.32 -3.26 3.73
N SER A 16 -3.10 -2.80 4.03
CA SER A 16 -1.99 -2.77 3.08
C SER A 16 -1.55 -4.19 2.65
N ALA A 17 -1.55 -5.17 3.55
CA ALA A 17 -1.26 -6.57 3.22
C ALA A 17 -2.36 -7.18 2.32
N ASP A 18 -3.63 -6.88 2.58
CA ASP A 18 -4.76 -7.33 1.76
C ASP A 18 -4.71 -6.70 0.36
N MET A 19 -4.33 -5.42 0.26
CA MET A 19 -4.09 -4.75 -1.03
C MET A 19 -2.97 -5.45 -1.82
N LEU A 20 -1.87 -5.81 -1.16
CA LEU A 20 -0.78 -6.53 -1.82
C LEU A 20 -1.21 -7.91 -2.31
N ALA A 21 -2.00 -8.64 -1.51
CA ALA A 21 -2.55 -9.93 -1.92
C ALA A 21 -3.46 -9.79 -3.16
N ALA A 22 -4.32 -8.77 -3.18
CA ALA A 22 -5.17 -8.46 -4.33
C ALA A 22 -4.33 -8.11 -5.57
N ALA A 23 -3.31 -7.24 -5.43
CA ALA A 23 -2.41 -6.86 -6.51
C ALA A 23 -1.65 -8.07 -7.10
N ARG A 24 -1.12 -8.95 -6.25
CA ARG A 24 -0.46 -10.21 -6.68
C ARG A 24 -1.39 -11.14 -7.46
N SER A 25 -2.69 -11.09 -7.19
CA SER A 25 -3.71 -11.85 -7.94
C SER A 25 -4.22 -11.14 -9.20
N GLY A 26 -3.76 -9.92 -9.48
CA GLY A 26 -4.24 -9.08 -10.59
C GLY A 26 -5.63 -8.46 -10.37
N ASN A 27 -6.18 -8.54 -9.16
CA ASN A 27 -7.51 -8.01 -8.83
C ASN A 27 -7.46 -6.53 -8.45
N TRP A 28 -7.23 -5.67 -9.45
CA TRP A 28 -7.06 -4.23 -9.25
C TRP A 28 -8.32 -3.51 -8.74
N ASP A 29 -9.51 -4.01 -9.07
CA ASP A 29 -10.76 -3.47 -8.52
C ASP A 29 -10.82 -3.63 -6.99
N GLU A 30 -10.37 -4.77 -6.46
CA GLU A 30 -10.29 -4.97 -5.00
C GLU A 30 -9.17 -4.12 -4.38
N VAL A 31 -8.05 -3.91 -5.07
CA VAL A 31 -6.98 -2.98 -4.60
C VAL A 31 -7.54 -1.58 -4.38
N VAL A 32 -8.30 -1.03 -5.35
CA VAL A 32 -8.91 0.30 -5.26
C VAL A 32 -9.93 0.37 -4.12
N LYS A 33 -10.75 -0.67 -3.94
CA LYS A 33 -11.71 -0.74 -2.84
C LYS A 33 -11.03 -0.75 -1.47
N LEU A 34 -9.95 -1.52 -1.33
CA LEU A 34 -9.16 -1.60 -0.10
C LEU A 34 -8.36 -0.31 0.16
N GLU A 35 -7.91 0.39 -0.88
CA GLU A 35 -7.31 1.72 -0.77
C GLU A 35 -8.27 2.70 -0.10
N GLY A 36 -9.55 2.70 -0.50
CA GLY A 36 -10.59 3.51 0.14
C GLY A 36 -10.73 3.23 1.64
N ALA A 37 -10.68 1.96 2.05
CA ALA A 37 -10.69 1.59 3.47
C ALA A 37 -9.43 2.09 4.21
N CYS A 38 -8.26 1.99 3.57
CA CYS A 38 -7.00 2.49 4.11
C CYS A 38 -7.02 4.01 4.32
N VAL A 39 -7.55 4.78 3.37
CA VAL A 39 -7.73 6.24 3.49
C VAL A 39 -8.57 6.61 4.71
N LEU A 40 -9.68 5.89 4.94
CA LEU A 40 -10.54 6.12 6.10
C LEU A 40 -9.81 5.81 7.41
N LEU A 41 -9.06 4.71 7.48
CA LEU A 41 -8.26 4.34 8.66
C LEU A 41 -7.17 5.36 8.96
N ILE A 42 -6.47 5.85 7.94
CA ILE A 42 -5.45 6.90 8.08
C ILE A 42 -6.08 8.21 8.60
N SER A 43 -7.26 8.57 8.10
CA SER A 43 -7.98 9.76 8.57
C SER A 43 -8.36 9.63 10.05
N GLN A 44 -8.89 8.48 10.46
CA GLN A 44 -9.24 8.21 11.86
C GLN A 44 -8.01 8.18 12.77
N LEU A 45 -6.90 7.59 12.31
CA LEU A 45 -5.63 7.59 13.01
C LEU A 45 -5.14 9.01 13.27
N LYS A 46 -5.12 9.86 12.22
CA LYS A 46 -4.69 11.26 12.32
C LYS A 46 -5.54 12.02 13.34
N HIS A 47 -6.86 11.87 13.27
CA HIS A 47 -7.77 12.50 14.23
C HIS A 47 -7.52 12.02 15.66
N ALA A 48 -7.42 10.71 15.88
CA ALA A 48 -7.16 10.16 17.20
C ALA A 48 -5.81 10.62 17.77
N ALA A 49 -4.78 10.72 16.93
CA ALA A 49 -3.43 11.13 17.34
C ALA A 49 -3.35 12.60 17.80
N THR A 50 -4.29 13.46 17.40
CA THR A 50 -4.38 14.83 17.93
C THR A 50 -4.86 14.91 19.38
N ARG A 51 -5.58 13.88 19.85
CA ARG A 51 -6.20 13.89 21.19
C ARG A 51 -5.29 13.27 22.23
N GLU A 52 -4.63 12.18 21.87
CA GLU A 52 -3.77 11.43 22.76
C GLU A 52 -2.59 10.87 21.96
N PRO A 53 -1.35 11.31 22.19
CA PRO A 53 -0.20 10.76 21.49
C PRO A 53 0.11 9.34 21.96
N LEU A 54 0.77 8.54 21.10
CA LEU A 54 1.29 7.24 21.50
C LEU A 54 2.30 7.37 22.63
N ALA A 55 2.27 6.41 23.55
CA ALA A 55 3.29 6.29 24.58
C ALA A 55 4.68 6.07 23.94
N PRO A 56 5.77 6.58 24.55
CA PRO A 56 7.12 6.36 24.04
C PRO A 56 7.48 4.88 23.88
N SER A 57 6.90 4.00 24.70
CA SER A 57 7.06 2.54 24.62
C SER A 57 6.59 1.95 23.29
N ASP A 58 5.63 2.60 22.62
CA ASP A 58 4.99 2.09 21.41
C ASP A 58 5.70 2.56 20.13
N ALA A 59 6.70 3.45 20.25
CA ALA A 59 7.41 4.04 19.11
C ALA A 59 8.11 2.98 18.24
N GLN A 60 8.71 1.97 18.87
CA GLN A 60 9.36 0.87 18.15
C GLN A 60 8.34 0.03 17.36
N THR A 61 7.20 -0.30 17.99
CA THR A 61 6.12 -1.05 17.35
C THR A 61 5.54 -0.28 16.17
N LYS A 62 5.25 1.02 16.36
CA LYS A 62 4.83 1.92 15.29
C LYS A 62 5.80 1.91 14.11
N SER A 63 7.10 2.07 14.39
CA SER A 63 8.13 2.09 13.33
C SER A 63 8.14 0.80 12.52
N ARG A 64 8.07 -0.35 13.20
CA ARG A 64 8.00 -1.67 12.54
C ARG A 64 6.77 -1.81 11.64
N ILE A 65 5.59 -1.38 12.13
CA ILE A 65 4.35 -1.42 11.34
C ILE A 65 4.48 -0.52 10.10
N MET A 66 4.96 0.71 10.27
CA MET A 66 5.14 1.65 9.17
C MET A 66 6.08 1.11 8.08
N GLN A 67 7.18 0.45 8.47
CA GLN A 67 8.09 -0.16 7.49
C GLN A 67 7.41 -1.24 6.66
N ARG A 68 6.56 -2.06 7.26
CA ARG A 68 5.83 -3.12 6.54
C ARG A 68 4.80 -2.55 5.56
N ILE A 69 4.06 -1.52 5.97
CA ILE A 69 3.15 -0.79 5.09
C ILE A 69 3.91 -0.24 3.87
N LEU A 70 5.06 0.42 4.09
CA LEU A 70 5.87 0.97 3.00
C LEU A 70 6.42 -0.10 2.04
N LEU A 71 6.81 -1.27 2.56
CA LEU A 71 7.26 -2.40 1.74
C LEU A 71 6.12 -2.94 0.87
N ASN A 72 4.94 -3.14 1.45
CA ASN A 72 3.76 -3.58 0.72
C ASN A 72 3.39 -2.58 -0.40
N ASP A 73 3.36 -1.28 -0.08
CA ASP A 73 3.04 -0.24 -1.06
C ASP A 73 4.09 -0.16 -2.20
N ALA A 74 5.36 -0.41 -1.88
CA ALA A 74 6.42 -0.47 -2.89
C ALA A 74 6.21 -1.66 -3.85
N GLU A 75 5.83 -2.81 -3.32
CA GLU A 75 5.56 -3.99 -4.13
C GLU A 75 4.27 -3.83 -4.96
N ILE A 76 3.21 -3.24 -4.40
CA ILE A 76 1.98 -2.91 -5.14
C ILE A 76 2.31 -2.00 -6.33
N ARG A 77 3.12 -0.94 -6.13
CA ARG A 77 3.56 -0.05 -7.22
C ARG A 77 4.34 -0.80 -8.29
N HIS A 78 5.25 -1.68 -7.90
CA HIS A 78 6.00 -2.50 -8.86
C HIS A 78 5.09 -3.42 -9.68
N LEU A 79 4.09 -4.05 -9.04
CA LEU A 79 3.10 -4.89 -9.73
C LEU A 79 2.16 -4.09 -10.65
N ALA A 80 1.88 -2.84 -10.28
CA ALA A 80 1.01 -1.94 -11.03
C ALA A 80 1.68 -1.33 -12.26
N GLU A 81 3.00 -1.47 -12.42
CA GLU A 81 3.77 -0.92 -13.55
C GLU A 81 4.34 -2.00 -14.52
N PRO A 82 3.53 -2.81 -15.25
CA PRO A 82 4.08 -3.74 -16.26
C PRO A 82 4.26 -3.13 -17.66
N TRP A 83 3.49 -2.08 -18.02
CA TRP A 83 3.34 -1.69 -19.43
C TRP A 83 4.57 -1.00 -20.05
N LEU A 84 5.57 -0.60 -19.27
CA LEU A 84 6.81 -0.05 -19.83
C LEU A 84 7.62 -1.12 -20.59
N GLU A 85 7.61 -2.37 -20.12
CA GLU A 85 8.33 -3.47 -20.78
C GLU A 85 7.54 -4.00 -21.99
N ASP A 86 6.20 -4.08 -21.88
CA ASP A 86 5.33 -4.52 -22.98
C ASP A 86 5.26 -3.50 -24.14
N LEU A 87 5.31 -2.19 -23.85
CA LEU A 87 5.37 -1.14 -24.88
C LEU A 87 6.66 -1.19 -25.69
N ASP A 88 7.82 -1.45 -25.05
CA ASP A 88 9.10 -1.61 -25.74
C ASP A 88 9.05 -2.80 -26.71
N HIS A 89 8.45 -3.92 -26.30
CA HIS A 89 8.26 -5.07 -27.17
C HIS A 89 7.28 -4.80 -28.34
N LEU A 90 6.19 -4.06 -28.11
CA LEU A 90 5.23 -3.69 -29.15
C LEU A 90 5.78 -2.63 -30.14
N MET A 91 6.65 -1.75 -29.68
CA MET A 91 7.26 -0.70 -30.51
C MET A 91 8.47 -1.19 -31.32
N VAL A 92 9.26 -2.13 -30.81
CA VAL A 92 10.38 -2.74 -31.54
C VAL A 92 9.90 -3.63 -32.70
N GLY A 93 8.69 -4.21 -32.62
CA GLY A 93 8.10 -5.04 -33.68
C GLY A 93 7.59 -4.29 -34.92
N LYS A 94 7.49 -2.94 -34.87
CA LYS A 94 6.90 -2.14 -35.96
C LYS A 94 7.92 -1.36 -36.81
N SER A 95 9.22 -1.50 -36.51
CA SER A 95 10.30 -0.87 -37.27
C SER A 95 11.04 -1.89 -38.16
N LYS A 96 10.29 -2.57 -39.04
CA LYS A 96 10.87 -3.14 -40.25
C LYS A 96 9.99 -2.79 -41.44
N THR A 97 10.65 -2.18 -42.42
CA THR A 97 10.25 -1.92 -43.81
C THR A 97 9.14 -0.91 -44.05
N VAL A 98 9.53 0.31 -44.46
CA VAL A 98 9.13 0.80 -45.78
C VAL A 98 10.39 1.37 -46.44
N HIS A 99 10.78 0.73 -47.54
CA HIS A 99 11.88 1.11 -48.42
C HIS A 99 11.44 2.19 -49.39
#